data_AF-A0A4Q6BIA3-F1
#
_entry.id   AF-A0A4Q6BIA3-F1
#
_cell.length_a   1.000
_cell.length_b   1.000
_cell.length_c   1.000
_cell.angle_alpha   90.00
_cell.angle_beta   90.00
_cell.angle_gamma   90.00
#
_symmetry.space_group_name_H-M   'P 1'
#
loop_
_entity.id
_entity.type
_entity.pdbx_description
1 polymer ?
#
loop_
_entity_poly.entity_id
_entity_poly.type
_entity_poly.pdbx_seq_one_letter_code
_entity_poly.pdbx_strand_id
1 'polypeptide(L)'
;MNQFFSFKRFSLLVAKHWADNKKRYTLSVFAFIGLLITWFVFSILTEFDRVPMGRQVQTITFFLSLFMVGTFYASQFFSELGARPKALNFLLVPASAFEKLLCSLLYTVVLFLVVFITSFYAVDMLMVGIAKAITGTVTTGEKIAVANVFDMISVPFNNDTTVNFLFFFLSVQAAFLLGSVYFEKYSFIKTIIGGFIVGFLVFCLTFLFYEELLPSGYHKNGFLTSYLVKVDGANDRLIQVPGWIGRVLQVLVMYGIAPFLWIVTYYRLKEKQV
;
A
#
# COMPACT_ATOMS: atom_id res chain seq x y z
N MET A 1 27.21 26.87 0.29
CA MET A 1 26.91 25.66 -0.51
C MET A 1 26.07 24.71 0.35
N ASN A 2 24.79 24.51 0.02
CA ASN A 2 23.93 23.61 0.80
C ASN A 2 24.34 22.15 0.55
N GLN A 3 25.01 21.54 1.53
CA GLN A 3 25.38 20.12 1.46
C GLN A 3 24.16 19.20 1.60
N PHE A 4 23.08 19.67 2.22
CA PHE A 4 21.89 18.87 2.50
C PHE A 4 20.95 18.71 1.29
N PHE A 5 20.57 19.83 0.65
CA PHE A 5 19.62 19.84 -0.45
C PHE A 5 19.90 20.97 -1.45
N SER A 6 19.86 20.62 -2.73
CA SER A 6 19.87 21.56 -3.85
C SER A 6 18.87 21.12 -4.91
N PHE A 7 17.90 21.99 -5.20
CA PHE A 7 16.84 21.71 -6.17
C PHE A 7 17.41 21.38 -7.58
N LYS A 8 18.49 22.05 -7.98
CA LYS A 8 19.15 21.80 -9.29
C LYS A 8 19.74 20.39 -9.36
N ARG A 9 20.36 19.89 -8.29
CA ARG A 9 20.88 18.51 -8.25
C ARG A 9 19.75 17.50 -8.25
N PHE A 10 18.72 17.77 -7.44
CA PHE A 10 17.54 16.92 -7.36
C PHE A 10 16.83 16.77 -8.71
N SER A 11 16.58 17.87 -9.43
CA SER A 11 15.91 17.82 -10.74
C SER A 11 16.74 17.08 -11.79
N LEU A 12 18.07 17.27 -11.80
CA LEU A 12 18.98 16.51 -12.66
C LEU A 12 18.97 15.01 -12.32
N LEU A 13 18.89 14.65 -11.04
CA LEU A 13 18.80 13.26 -10.60
C LEU A 13 17.48 12.61 -11.04
N VAL A 14 16.36 13.31 -10.89
CA VAL A 14 15.04 12.86 -11.38
C VAL A 14 15.08 12.69 -12.90
N ALA A 15 15.60 13.67 -13.64
CA ALA A 15 15.71 13.61 -15.09
C ALA A 15 16.60 12.45 -15.57
N LYS A 16 17.73 12.21 -14.91
CA LYS A 16 18.60 11.05 -15.17
C LYS A 16 17.85 9.75 -14.95
N HIS A 17 17.21 9.59 -13.79
CA HIS A 17 16.48 8.38 -13.44
C HIS A 17 15.34 8.09 -14.42
N TRP A 18 14.64 9.13 -14.89
CA TRP A 18 13.65 8.99 -15.96
C TRP A 18 14.28 8.54 -17.28
N ALA A 19 15.38 9.18 -17.71
CA ALA A 19 16.03 8.84 -18.97
C ALA A 19 16.48 7.38 -19.02
N ASP A 20 17.02 6.87 -17.91
CA ASP A 20 17.51 5.50 -17.78
C ASP A 20 16.37 4.48 -17.80
N ASN A 21 15.20 4.81 -17.23
CA ASN A 21 14.12 3.86 -16.98
C ASN A 21 12.83 4.07 -17.79
N LYS A 22 12.74 5.10 -18.64
CA LYS A 22 11.50 5.46 -19.37
C LYS A 22 10.87 4.29 -20.13
N LYS A 23 11.68 3.50 -20.85
CA LYS A 23 11.20 2.36 -21.65
C LYS A 23 10.59 1.27 -20.76
N ARG A 24 11.26 1.00 -19.63
CA ARG A 24 10.78 0.03 -18.63
C ARG A 24 9.44 0.49 -18.06
N TYR A 25 9.33 1.76 -17.68
CA TYR A 25 8.10 2.31 -17.11
C TYR A 25 6.94 2.34 -18.08
N THR A 26 7.15 2.78 -19.33
CA THR A 26 6.09 2.76 -20.34
C THR A 26 5.59 1.34 -20.60
N LEU A 27 6.50 0.37 -20.72
CA LEU A 27 6.13 -1.04 -20.92
C LEU A 27 5.34 -1.59 -19.72
N SER A 28 5.78 -1.28 -18.49
CA SER A 28 5.07 -1.68 -17.27
C SER A 28 3.65 -1.10 -17.19
N VAL A 29 3.45 0.16 -17.61
CA VAL A 29 2.11 0.78 -17.65
C VAL A 29 1.21 0.08 -18.66
N PHE A 30 1.69 -0.20 -19.88
CA PHE A 30 0.91 -0.94 -20.87
C PHE A 30 0.59 -2.37 -20.41
N ALA A 31 1.54 -3.06 -19.80
CA ALA A 31 1.32 -4.38 -19.23
C ALA A 31 0.25 -4.35 -18.12
N PHE A 32 0.29 -3.34 -17.25
CA PHE A 32 -0.71 -3.15 -16.21
C PHE A 32 -2.11 -2.90 -16.77
N ILE A 33 -2.23 -1.99 -17.75
CA ILE A 33 -3.50 -1.71 -18.45
C ILE A 33 -4.04 -2.98 -19.12
N GLY A 34 -3.19 -3.72 -19.84
CA GLY A 34 -3.60 -4.96 -20.50
C GLY A 34 -4.08 -6.02 -19.51
N LEU A 35 -3.42 -6.16 -18.36
CA LEU A 35 -3.82 -7.08 -17.30
C LEU A 35 -5.17 -6.68 -16.69
N LEU A 36 -5.37 -5.39 -16.39
CA LEU A 36 -6.66 -4.88 -15.90
C LEU A 36 -7.80 -5.13 -16.91
N ILE A 37 -7.55 -4.85 -18.19
CA ILE A 37 -8.53 -5.10 -19.26
C ILE A 37 -8.91 -6.58 -19.29
N THR A 38 -7.91 -7.46 -19.28
CA THR A 38 -8.14 -8.91 -19.33
C THR A 38 -8.92 -9.38 -18.11
N TRP A 39 -8.57 -8.89 -16.92
CA TRP A 39 -9.25 -9.20 -15.67
C TRP A 39 -10.72 -8.76 -15.69
N PHE A 40 -11.00 -7.53 -16.12
CA PHE A 40 -12.37 -7.02 -16.17
C PHE A 40 -13.22 -7.72 -17.25
N VAL A 41 -12.65 -8.03 -18.41
CA VAL A 41 -13.33 -8.85 -19.43
C VAL A 41 -13.67 -10.23 -18.86
N PHE A 42 -12.71 -10.89 -18.21
CA PHE A 42 -12.95 -12.17 -17.54
C PHE A 42 -14.05 -12.07 -16.49
N SER A 43 -14.06 -11.01 -15.68
CA SER A 43 -15.08 -10.78 -14.66
C SER A 43 -16.48 -10.58 -15.25
N ILE A 44 -16.59 -9.93 -16.41
CA ILE A 44 -17.87 -9.76 -17.12
C ILE A 44 -18.34 -11.10 -17.69
N LEU A 45 -17.45 -11.85 -18.35
CA LEU A 45 -17.78 -13.12 -19.00
C LEU A 45 -18.17 -14.23 -18.02
N THR A 46 -17.60 -14.21 -16.82
CA THR A 46 -17.87 -15.21 -15.78
C THR A 46 -19.02 -14.83 -14.85
N GLU A 47 -19.65 -13.67 -15.07
CA GLU A 47 -20.71 -13.13 -14.19
C GLU A 47 -20.30 -13.22 -12.70
N PHE A 48 -19.05 -12.82 -12.42
CA PHE A 48 -18.47 -12.93 -11.08
C PHE A 48 -19.28 -12.17 -10.01
N ASP A 49 -20.10 -11.22 -10.44
CA ASP A 49 -21.04 -10.46 -9.64
C ASP A 49 -22.41 -10.42 -10.34
N ARG A 50 -23.48 -10.17 -9.58
CA ARG A 50 -24.86 -10.08 -10.09
C ARG A 50 -25.03 -8.97 -11.13
N VAL A 51 -24.15 -7.98 -11.10
CA VAL A 51 -24.12 -6.84 -12.04
C VAL A 51 -22.73 -6.77 -12.69
N PRO A 52 -22.64 -6.74 -14.02
CA PRO A 52 -21.38 -6.47 -14.72
C PRO A 52 -20.80 -5.13 -14.27
N MET A 53 -19.52 -5.11 -13.86
CA MET A 53 -18.87 -3.94 -13.23
C MET A 53 -19.56 -3.47 -11.93
N GLY A 54 -19.93 -4.39 -11.05
CA GLY A 54 -20.40 -4.06 -9.71
C GLY A 54 -19.35 -3.28 -8.90
N ARG A 55 -19.82 -2.38 -8.02
CA ARG A 55 -18.95 -1.55 -7.15
C ARG A 55 -18.01 -2.40 -6.30
N GLN A 56 -18.45 -3.59 -5.88
CA GLN A 56 -17.66 -4.50 -5.07
C GLN A 56 -16.46 -5.05 -5.85
N VAL A 57 -16.66 -5.54 -7.08
CA VAL A 57 -15.59 -6.05 -7.94
C VAL A 57 -14.58 -4.95 -8.25
N GLN A 58 -15.05 -3.75 -8.59
CA GLN A 58 -14.17 -2.60 -8.84
C GLN A 58 -13.33 -2.25 -7.60
N THR A 59 -13.95 -2.21 -6.41
CA THR A 59 -13.26 -1.90 -5.15
C THR A 59 -12.19 -2.94 -4.81
N ILE A 60 -12.52 -4.24 -4.89
CA ILE A 60 -11.58 -5.32 -4.61
C ILE A 60 -10.42 -5.31 -5.61
N THR A 61 -10.73 -5.14 -6.91
CA THR A 61 -9.72 -5.07 -7.97
C THR A 61 -8.79 -3.87 -7.78
N PHE A 62 -9.35 -2.71 -7.44
CA PHE A 62 -8.56 -1.50 -7.15
C PHE A 62 -7.57 -1.75 -6.03
N PHE A 63 -8.02 -2.26 -4.87
CA PHE A 63 -7.14 -2.50 -3.75
C PHE A 63 -6.12 -3.61 -4.02
N LEU A 64 -6.55 -4.75 -4.57
CA LEU A 64 -5.65 -5.86 -4.87
C LEU A 64 -4.54 -5.43 -5.83
N SER A 65 -4.89 -4.72 -6.90
CA SER A 65 -3.92 -4.23 -7.87
C SER A 65 -3.03 -3.13 -7.28
N LEU A 66 -3.57 -2.23 -6.45
CA LEU A 66 -2.79 -1.19 -5.77
C LEU A 66 -1.72 -1.82 -4.87
N PHE A 67 -2.09 -2.78 -4.02
CA PHE A 67 -1.16 -3.46 -3.12
C PHE A 67 -0.16 -4.31 -3.89
N MET A 68 -0.60 -5.13 -4.85
CA MET A 68 0.32 -6.00 -5.59
C MET A 68 1.31 -5.19 -6.43
N VAL A 69 0.83 -4.28 -7.28
CA VAL A 69 1.70 -3.53 -8.20
C VAL A 69 2.53 -2.52 -7.42
N GLY A 70 1.96 -1.87 -6.41
CA GLY A 70 2.66 -0.85 -5.61
C GLY A 70 3.79 -1.42 -4.76
N THR A 71 3.58 -2.57 -4.11
CA THR A 71 4.63 -3.24 -3.33
C THR A 71 5.70 -3.85 -4.22
N PHE A 72 5.30 -4.48 -5.34
CA PHE A 72 6.24 -4.99 -6.33
C PHE A 72 7.15 -3.86 -6.87
N TYR A 73 6.56 -2.74 -7.27
CA TYR A 73 7.29 -1.60 -7.78
C TYR A 73 8.25 -0.98 -6.74
N ALA A 74 7.78 -0.79 -5.49
CA ALA A 74 8.61 -0.30 -4.40
C ALA A 74 9.81 -1.22 -4.11
N SER A 75 9.60 -2.54 -4.15
CA SER A 75 10.66 -3.52 -3.92
C SER A 75 11.72 -3.54 -5.02
N GLN A 76 11.35 -3.17 -6.26
CA GLN A 76 12.24 -3.16 -7.41
C GLN A 76 13.02 -1.85 -7.53
N PHE A 77 12.62 -0.77 -6.86
CA PHE A 77 13.22 0.55 -7.03
C PHE A 77 14.74 0.57 -6.77
N PHE A 78 15.18 -0.02 -5.66
CA PHE A 78 16.61 -0.14 -5.32
C PHE A 78 17.23 -1.48 -5.76
N SER A 79 16.58 -2.24 -6.65
CA SER A 79 17.14 -3.50 -7.18
C SER A 79 18.48 -3.30 -7.89
N GLU A 80 18.75 -2.09 -8.39
CA GLU A 80 20.03 -1.72 -9.01
C GLU A 80 21.19 -1.68 -8.00
N LEU A 81 20.92 -1.50 -6.70
CA LEU A 81 21.92 -1.65 -5.65
C LEU A 81 22.39 -3.11 -5.47
N GLY A 82 21.66 -4.08 -6.02
CA GLY A 82 21.99 -5.50 -5.93
C GLY A 82 23.11 -5.98 -6.85
N ALA A 83 23.38 -5.25 -7.93
CA ALA A 83 24.44 -5.57 -8.88
C ALA A 83 25.60 -4.60 -8.69
N ARG A 84 26.77 -5.10 -8.25
CA ARG A 84 27.99 -4.29 -7.98
C ARG A 84 28.25 -3.16 -9.00
N PRO A 85 28.25 -3.39 -10.33
CA PRO A 85 28.51 -2.30 -11.28
C PRO A 85 27.40 -1.24 -11.34
N LYS A 86 26.13 -1.63 -11.13
CA LYS A 86 25.00 -0.68 -11.10
C LYS A 86 24.94 0.08 -9.78
N ALA A 87 25.25 -0.61 -8.68
CA ALA A 87 25.36 -0.02 -7.35
C ALA A 87 26.45 1.06 -7.32
N LEU A 88 27.64 0.78 -7.88
CA LEU A 88 28.72 1.77 -7.98
C LEU A 88 28.28 3.00 -8.78
N ASN A 89 27.68 2.80 -9.96
CA ASN A 89 27.17 3.92 -10.78
C ASN A 89 26.09 4.75 -10.08
N PHE A 90 25.27 4.14 -9.22
CA PHE A 90 24.24 4.83 -8.44
C PHE A 90 24.82 5.56 -7.21
N LEU A 91 25.79 4.98 -6.54
CA LEU A 91 26.45 5.56 -5.37
C LEU A 91 27.34 6.75 -5.76
N LEU A 92 28.06 6.64 -6.87
CA LEU A 92 28.94 7.69 -7.41
C LEU A 92 28.21 8.93 -7.95
N VAL A 93 26.88 8.89 -8.09
CA VAL A 93 26.11 10.08 -8.45
C VAL A 93 26.28 11.14 -7.35
N PRO A 94 26.76 12.36 -7.68
CA PRO A 94 27.01 13.43 -6.72
C PRO A 94 25.69 14.07 -6.25
N ALA A 95 24.95 13.33 -5.43
CA ALA A 95 23.69 13.74 -4.82
C ALA A 95 23.65 13.27 -3.36
N SER A 96 23.02 14.06 -2.49
CA SER A 96 22.92 13.71 -1.07
C SER A 96 22.03 12.47 -0.86
N ALA A 97 22.25 11.73 0.23
CA ALA A 97 21.36 10.62 0.62
C ALA A 97 19.89 11.07 0.73
N PHE A 98 19.66 12.32 1.14
CA PHE A 98 18.32 12.90 1.25
C PHE A 98 17.69 13.13 -0.13
N GLU A 99 18.44 13.67 -1.09
CA GLU A 99 17.98 13.86 -2.46
C GLU A 99 17.65 12.52 -3.14
N LYS A 100 18.43 11.46 -2.87
CA LYS A 100 18.17 10.10 -3.37
C LYS A 100 16.90 9.50 -2.78
N LEU A 101 16.66 9.69 -1.47
CA LEU A 101 15.41 9.26 -0.83
C LEU A 101 14.21 10.06 -1.35
N LEU A 102 14.33 11.38 -1.50
CA LEU A 102 13.23 12.19 -2.04
C LEU A 102 12.87 11.75 -3.46
N CYS A 103 13.87 11.37 -4.26
CA CYS A 103 13.64 10.83 -5.59
C CYS A 103 12.94 9.47 -5.53
N SER A 104 13.34 8.58 -4.63
CA SER A 104 12.66 7.30 -4.49
C SER A 104 11.21 7.48 -4.08
N LEU A 105 10.90 8.36 -3.13
CA LEU A 105 9.53 8.68 -2.73
C LEU A 105 8.73 9.31 -3.88
N LEU A 106 9.32 10.22 -4.64
CA LEU A 106 8.66 10.83 -5.80
C LEU A 106 8.23 9.77 -6.82
N TYR A 107 9.10 8.81 -7.15
CA TYR A 107 8.78 7.77 -8.12
C TYR A 107 7.88 6.66 -7.58
N THR A 108 8.15 6.18 -6.38
CA THR A 108 7.45 5.02 -5.80
C THR A 108 6.11 5.39 -5.21
N VAL A 109 5.96 6.58 -4.62
CA VAL A 109 4.71 7.01 -3.99
C VAL A 109 3.93 7.90 -4.94
N VAL A 110 4.47 9.08 -5.28
CA VAL A 110 3.69 10.13 -5.95
C VAL A 110 3.38 9.77 -7.40
N LEU A 111 4.40 9.54 -8.22
CA LEU A 111 4.21 9.23 -9.64
C LEU A 111 3.49 7.90 -9.83
N PHE A 112 3.81 6.89 -9.01
CA PHE A 112 3.11 5.62 -9.04
C PHE A 112 1.61 5.80 -8.81
N LEU A 113 1.19 6.49 -7.74
CA LEU A 113 -0.22 6.69 -7.42
C LEU A 113 -0.94 7.45 -8.54
N VAL A 114 -0.35 8.52 -9.06
CA VAL A 114 -0.96 9.31 -10.14
C VAL A 114 -1.17 8.46 -11.40
N VAL A 115 -0.13 7.73 -11.83
CA VAL A 115 -0.21 6.88 -13.03
C VAL A 115 -1.15 5.71 -12.82
N PHE A 116 -1.13 5.09 -11.65
CA PHE A 116 -2.02 3.98 -11.29
C PHE A 116 -3.48 4.41 -11.30
N ILE A 117 -3.83 5.50 -10.60
CA ILE A 117 -5.20 6.03 -10.52
C ILE A 117 -5.69 6.41 -11.93
N THR A 118 -4.87 7.11 -12.70
CA THR A 118 -5.23 7.53 -14.07
C THR A 118 -5.47 6.32 -14.97
N SER A 119 -4.59 5.30 -14.90
CA SER A 119 -4.72 4.07 -15.69
C SER A 119 -5.95 3.26 -15.28
N PHE A 120 -6.23 3.17 -13.98
CA PHE A 120 -7.40 2.47 -13.46
C PHE A 120 -8.69 3.16 -13.93
N TYR A 121 -8.80 4.48 -13.80
CA TYR A 121 -9.97 5.22 -14.28
C TYR A 121 -10.15 5.10 -15.80
N ALA A 122 -9.06 5.14 -16.57
CA ALA A 122 -9.14 4.97 -18.02
C ALA A 122 -9.72 3.59 -18.39
N VAL A 123 -9.27 2.53 -17.74
CA VAL A 123 -9.80 1.17 -17.98
C VAL A 123 -11.23 1.04 -17.46
N ASP A 124 -11.54 1.56 -16.28
CA ASP A 124 -12.88 1.49 -15.68
C ASP A 124 -13.92 2.20 -16.55
N MET A 125 -13.62 3.39 -17.07
CA MET A 125 -14.50 4.12 -18.00
C MET A 125 -14.76 3.32 -19.28
N LEU A 126 -13.72 2.71 -19.85
CA LEU A 126 -13.85 1.87 -21.05
C LEU A 126 -14.72 0.63 -20.77
N MET A 127 -14.46 -0.06 -19.65
CA MET A 127 -15.17 -1.29 -19.29
C MET A 127 -16.62 -1.05 -18.91
N VAL A 128 -16.91 0.03 -18.19
CA VAL A 128 -18.28 0.46 -17.90
C VAL A 128 -19.04 0.78 -19.20
N GLY A 129 -18.37 1.41 -20.18
CA GLY A 129 -18.95 1.65 -21.51
C GLY A 129 -19.30 0.35 -22.24
N ILE A 130 -18.39 -0.62 -22.23
CA ILE A 130 -18.59 -1.94 -22.85
C ILE A 130 -19.70 -2.71 -22.13
N ALA A 131 -19.70 -2.74 -20.79
CA ALA A 131 -20.72 -3.42 -20.00
C ALA A 131 -22.12 -2.88 -20.29
N LYS A 132 -22.28 -1.55 -20.36
CA LYS A 132 -23.57 -0.93 -20.73
C LYS A 132 -24.03 -1.30 -22.14
N ALA A 133 -23.11 -1.46 -23.08
CA ALA A 133 -23.44 -1.85 -24.45
C ALA A 133 -23.87 -3.32 -24.54
N ILE A 134 -23.27 -4.21 -23.74
CA ILE A 134 -23.56 -5.65 -23.76
C ILE A 134 -24.86 -5.98 -23.04
N THR A 135 -25.09 -5.41 -21.86
CA THR A 135 -26.18 -5.86 -20.97
C THR A 135 -27.50 -5.10 -21.18
N GLY A 136 -27.52 -4.08 -22.03
CA GLY A 136 -28.63 -3.12 -22.09
C GLY A 136 -28.79 -2.37 -20.76
N THR A 137 -29.76 -1.47 -20.66
CA THR A 137 -30.07 -0.79 -19.39
C THR A 137 -30.61 -1.80 -18.38
N VAL A 138 -29.71 -2.45 -17.63
CA VAL A 138 -30.03 -3.40 -16.58
C VAL A 138 -30.96 -2.74 -15.56
N THR A 139 -32.15 -3.33 -15.43
CA THR A 139 -33.29 -2.90 -14.59
C THR A 139 -33.13 -3.23 -13.11
N THR A 140 -32.03 -3.85 -12.70
CA THR A 140 -31.68 -4.08 -11.30
C THR A 140 -31.16 -2.77 -10.73
N GLY A 141 -31.74 -2.25 -9.64
CA GLY A 141 -31.51 -0.89 -9.11
C GLY A 141 -30.08 -0.49 -8.71
N GLU A 142 -29.07 -1.32 -9.02
CA GLU A 142 -27.65 -0.98 -8.93
C GLU A 142 -27.16 -0.40 -10.27
N LYS A 143 -26.75 0.87 -10.24
CA LYS A 143 -26.32 1.59 -11.45
C LYS A 143 -24.90 1.16 -11.83
N ILE A 144 -24.74 0.66 -13.05
CA ILE A 144 -23.42 0.51 -13.69
C ILE A 144 -22.83 1.92 -13.86
N ALA A 145 -21.84 2.24 -13.02
CA ALA A 145 -21.24 3.56 -12.96
C ALA A 145 -19.72 3.44 -12.76
N VAL A 146 -19.02 4.50 -13.16
CA VAL A 146 -17.58 4.62 -12.92
C VAL A 146 -17.35 4.67 -11.41
N ALA A 147 -16.41 3.87 -10.95
CA ALA A 147 -15.99 3.80 -9.57
C ALA A 147 -15.45 5.15 -9.07
N ASN A 148 -16.05 5.73 -8.03
CA ASN A 148 -15.41 6.87 -7.35
C ASN A 148 -14.32 6.35 -6.41
N VAL A 149 -13.06 6.48 -6.82
CA VAL A 149 -11.90 6.01 -6.06
C VAL A 149 -11.81 6.69 -4.69
N PHE A 150 -12.27 7.94 -4.55
CA PHE A 150 -12.23 8.66 -3.28
C PHE A 150 -13.19 8.08 -2.24
N ASP A 151 -14.36 7.60 -2.67
CA ASP A 151 -15.27 6.88 -1.77
C ASP A 151 -14.72 5.50 -1.40
N MET A 152 -14.01 4.85 -2.33
CA MET A 152 -13.41 3.54 -2.09
C MET A 152 -12.27 3.61 -1.07
N ILE A 153 -11.48 4.69 -1.08
CA ILE A 153 -10.32 4.88 -0.20
C ILE A 153 -10.72 4.97 1.29
N SER A 154 -11.92 5.49 1.59
CA SER A 154 -12.40 5.64 2.96
C SER A 154 -13.39 4.54 3.31
N VAL A 155 -12.96 3.57 4.11
CA VAL A 155 -13.78 2.44 4.53
C VAL A 155 -14.21 2.65 5.99
N PRO A 156 -15.51 2.67 6.30
CA PRO A 156 -15.98 2.68 7.69
C PRO A 156 -15.59 1.35 8.34
N PHE A 157 -14.74 1.41 9.37
CA PHE A 157 -14.29 0.25 10.13
C PHE A 157 -15.18 -0.02 11.35
N ASN A 158 -15.77 1.04 11.91
CA ASN A 158 -16.81 0.97 12.94
C ASN A 158 -17.73 2.19 12.83
N ASN A 159 -18.87 2.22 13.54
CA ASN A 159 -19.85 3.32 13.50
C ASN A 159 -19.23 4.72 13.70
N ASP A 160 -18.08 4.82 14.38
CA ASP A 160 -17.39 6.07 14.69
C ASP A 160 -16.00 6.22 14.03
N THR A 161 -15.51 5.23 13.26
CA THR A 161 -14.15 5.27 12.71
C THR A 161 -14.10 4.91 11.23
N THR A 162 -13.72 5.90 10.41
CA THR A 162 -13.33 5.70 9.02
C THR A 162 -11.83 5.47 8.92
N VAL A 163 -11.46 4.37 8.27
CA VAL A 163 -10.07 4.01 7.97
C VAL A 163 -9.79 4.40 6.53
N ASN A 164 -8.74 5.20 6.34
CA ASN A 164 -8.26 5.53 5.01
C ASN A 164 -7.22 4.49 4.58
N PHE A 165 -7.65 3.60 3.68
CA PHE A 165 -6.84 2.48 3.18
C PHE A 165 -5.58 2.93 2.43
N LEU A 166 -5.56 4.16 1.92
CA LEU A 166 -4.38 4.70 1.22
C LEU A 166 -3.20 4.88 2.18
N PHE A 167 -3.44 5.31 3.43
CA PHE A 167 -2.35 5.41 4.41
C PHE A 167 -1.83 4.05 4.87
N PHE A 168 -2.72 3.06 4.95
CA PHE A 168 -2.30 1.68 5.19
C PHE A 168 -1.43 1.17 4.04
N PHE A 169 -1.83 1.44 2.79
CA PHE A 169 -1.00 1.16 1.61
C PHE A 169 0.36 1.85 1.67
N LEU A 170 0.43 3.13 2.04
CA LEU A 170 1.71 3.85 2.18
C LEU A 170 2.64 3.21 3.20
N SER A 171 2.09 2.73 4.32
CA SER A 171 2.87 2.02 5.35
C SER A 171 3.45 0.70 4.83
N VAL A 172 2.63 -0.09 4.13
CA VAL A 172 3.09 -1.33 3.50
C VAL A 172 4.14 -1.02 2.43
N GLN A 173 3.88 -0.04 1.57
CA GLN A 173 4.78 0.36 0.50
C GLN A 173 6.14 0.85 1.04
N ALA A 174 6.14 1.60 2.16
CA ALA A 174 7.35 2.02 2.84
C ALA A 174 8.19 0.84 3.34
N ALA A 175 7.56 -0.23 3.82
CA ALA A 175 8.26 -1.45 4.25
C ALA A 175 8.94 -2.17 3.06
N PHE A 176 8.26 -2.24 1.91
CA PHE A 176 8.85 -2.80 0.68
C PHE A 176 9.98 -1.95 0.11
N LEU A 177 9.88 -0.62 0.23
CA LEU A 177 10.95 0.29 -0.15
C LEU A 177 12.17 0.11 0.77
N LEU A 178 11.97 0.00 2.08
CA LEU A 178 13.02 -0.31 3.04
C LEU A 178 13.69 -1.66 2.71
N GLY A 179 12.89 -2.69 2.46
CA GLY A 179 13.37 -4.01 2.07
C GLY A 179 14.24 -3.99 0.82
N SER A 180 13.90 -3.13 -0.15
CA SER A 180 14.70 -2.87 -1.35
C SER A 180 16.11 -2.35 -1.06
N VAL A 181 16.29 -1.56 -0.01
CA VAL A 181 17.62 -1.07 0.38
C VAL A 181 18.40 -2.12 1.18
N TYR A 182 17.72 -2.87 2.05
CA TYR A 182 18.36 -3.89 2.90
C TYR A 182 18.82 -5.12 2.11
N PHE A 183 17.98 -5.63 1.22
CA PHE A 183 18.23 -6.88 0.51
C PHE A 183 18.73 -6.63 -0.91
N GLU A 184 20.01 -6.95 -1.15
CA GLU A 184 20.63 -6.80 -2.47
C GLU A 184 20.05 -7.74 -3.54
N LYS A 185 19.68 -8.97 -3.15
CA LYS A 185 19.07 -9.96 -4.05
C LYS A 185 17.78 -10.48 -3.45
N TYR A 186 16.79 -10.68 -4.34
CA TYR A 186 15.45 -11.18 -4.02
C TYR A 186 14.74 -10.33 -2.95
N SER A 187 14.86 -9.00 -3.07
CA SER A 187 14.30 -8.07 -2.10
C SER A 187 12.81 -8.30 -1.82
N PHE A 188 12.00 -8.44 -2.86
CA PHE A 188 10.56 -8.67 -2.71
C PHE A 188 10.24 -9.89 -1.83
N ILE A 189 10.82 -11.04 -2.17
CA ILE A 189 10.59 -12.32 -1.45
C ILE A 189 11.08 -12.21 -0.01
N LYS A 190 12.28 -11.66 0.21
CA LYS A 190 12.85 -11.51 1.57
C LYS A 190 12.06 -10.53 2.43
N THR A 191 11.49 -9.50 1.83
CA THR A 191 10.62 -8.56 2.55
C THR A 191 9.32 -9.22 2.96
N ILE A 192 8.73 -10.06 2.10
CA ILE A 192 7.52 -10.84 2.46
C ILE A 192 7.84 -11.79 3.61
N ILE A 193 8.94 -12.54 3.53
CA ILE A 193 9.35 -13.46 4.60
C ILE A 193 9.60 -12.70 5.90
N GLY A 194 10.35 -11.59 5.84
CA GLY A 194 10.61 -10.75 7.01
C GLY A 194 9.32 -10.17 7.61
N GLY A 195 8.41 -9.70 6.77
CA GLY A 195 7.09 -9.22 7.19
C GLY A 195 6.26 -10.32 7.85
N PHE A 196 6.30 -11.55 7.33
CA PHE A 196 5.60 -12.70 7.91
C PHE A 196 6.19 -13.08 9.27
N ILE A 197 7.52 -13.10 9.41
CA ILE A 197 8.19 -13.39 10.69
C ILE A 197 7.83 -12.32 11.73
N VAL A 198 7.91 -11.04 11.37
CA VAL A 198 7.56 -9.94 12.27
C VAL A 198 6.07 -10.01 12.65
N GLY A 199 5.19 -10.23 11.68
CA GLY A 199 3.76 -10.39 11.93
C GLY A 199 3.45 -11.58 12.84
N PHE A 200 4.11 -12.71 12.64
CA PHE A 200 3.99 -13.89 13.47
C PHE A 200 4.50 -13.64 14.91
N LEU A 201 5.63 -12.96 15.07
CA LEU A 201 6.15 -12.58 16.39
C LEU A 201 5.18 -11.64 17.12
N VAL A 202 4.63 -10.64 16.43
CA VAL A 202 3.63 -9.72 17.01
C VAL A 202 2.37 -10.49 17.40
N PHE A 203 1.94 -11.44 16.57
CA PHE A 203 0.80 -12.31 16.88
C PHE A 203 1.07 -13.18 18.11
N CYS A 204 2.24 -13.82 18.20
CA CYS A 204 2.62 -14.62 19.37
C CYS A 204 2.71 -13.77 20.65
N LEU A 205 3.34 -12.59 20.58
CA LEU A 205 3.40 -11.66 21.71
C LEU A 205 2.00 -11.25 22.15
N THR A 206 1.15 -10.89 21.19
CA THR A 206 -0.25 -10.56 21.43
C THR A 206 -0.98 -11.69 22.13
N PHE A 207 -0.81 -12.93 21.65
CA PHE A 207 -1.45 -14.11 22.21
C PHE A 207 -0.97 -14.40 23.63
N LEU A 208 0.34 -14.31 23.89
CA LEU A 208 0.91 -14.49 25.23
C LEU A 208 0.39 -13.42 26.22
N PHE A 209 0.41 -12.15 25.81
CA PHE A 209 -0.13 -11.07 26.62
C PHE A 209 -1.66 -11.20 26.81
N TYR A 210 -2.38 -11.74 25.83
CA TYR A 210 -3.81 -11.95 25.91
C TYR A 210 -4.19 -12.94 27.03
N GLU A 211 -3.47 -14.06 27.13
CA GLU A 211 -3.75 -15.06 28.16
C GLU A 211 -3.33 -14.61 29.57
N GLU A 212 -2.32 -13.76 29.69
CA GLU A 212 -1.73 -13.40 30.99
C GLU A 212 -2.23 -12.06 31.56
N LEU A 213 -2.62 -11.09 30.72
CA LEU A 213 -3.10 -9.77 31.17
C LEU A 213 -4.62 -9.63 31.17
N LEU A 214 -5.37 -10.43 30.41
CA LEU A 214 -6.81 -10.27 30.25
C LEU A 214 -7.60 -11.48 30.80
N PRO A 215 -8.60 -11.26 31.68
CA PRO A 215 -9.48 -12.32 32.16
C PRO A 215 -10.35 -12.86 31.01
N SER A 216 -10.71 -14.14 31.05
CA SER A 216 -11.44 -14.83 29.98
C SER A 216 -12.61 -14.01 29.39
N GLY A 217 -12.43 -13.56 28.15
CA GLY A 217 -13.30 -12.61 27.49
C GLY A 217 -13.14 -12.64 25.97
N TYR A 218 -13.79 -11.70 25.27
CA TYR A 218 -13.62 -11.51 23.83
C TYR A 218 -13.86 -10.05 23.40
N HIS A 219 -13.25 -9.66 22.28
CA HIS A 219 -13.40 -8.32 21.72
C HIS A 219 -14.68 -8.22 20.87
N LYS A 220 -15.65 -7.40 21.27
CA LYS A 220 -16.90 -7.22 20.52
C LYS A 220 -16.78 -6.26 19.33
N ASN A 221 -16.03 -5.16 19.47
CA ASN A 221 -15.93 -4.08 18.47
C ASN A 221 -14.51 -3.82 17.94
N GLY A 222 -13.67 -4.86 17.91
CA GLY A 222 -12.29 -4.79 17.43
C GLY A 222 -11.24 -4.91 18.54
N PHE A 223 -10.03 -5.28 18.12
CA PHE A 223 -8.91 -5.73 18.96
C PHE A 223 -8.46 -4.76 20.08
N LEU A 224 -8.89 -3.48 20.07
CA LEU A 224 -8.41 -2.45 21.01
C LEU A 224 -9.49 -1.52 21.63
N THR A 225 -10.77 -1.73 21.34
CA THR A 225 -11.83 -0.75 21.67
C THR A 225 -12.80 -1.22 22.76
N SER A 226 -13.10 -2.50 22.83
CA SER A 226 -14.01 -3.05 23.82
C SER A 226 -13.61 -4.47 24.19
N TYR A 227 -13.57 -4.78 25.48
CA TYR A 227 -13.31 -6.12 25.97
C TYR A 227 -14.49 -6.56 26.85
N LEU A 228 -15.18 -7.64 26.45
CA LEU A 228 -16.21 -8.25 27.27
C LEU A 228 -15.58 -9.30 28.17
N VAL A 229 -15.70 -9.12 29.49
CA VAL A 229 -15.24 -10.10 30.47
C VAL A 229 -16.43 -10.94 30.91
N LYS A 230 -16.29 -12.26 30.84
CA LYS A 230 -17.24 -13.18 31.46
C LYS A 230 -16.88 -13.30 32.93
N VAL A 231 -17.73 -12.75 33.80
CA VAL A 231 -17.65 -12.98 35.24
C VAL A 231 -18.67 -14.06 35.58
N ASP A 232 -18.23 -15.10 36.29
CA ASP A 232 -19.05 -16.26 36.66
C ASP A 232 -20.46 -15.87 37.13
N GLY A 233 -21.47 -16.29 36.38
CA GLY A 233 -22.81 -16.53 36.93
C GLY A 233 -23.99 -15.70 36.43
N ALA A 234 -23.86 -14.56 35.73
CA ALA A 234 -25.03 -13.94 35.05
C ALA A 234 -24.78 -12.67 34.22
N ASN A 235 -23.67 -11.93 34.41
CA ASN A 235 -23.56 -10.58 33.84
C ASN A 235 -22.23 -10.37 33.13
N ASP A 236 -22.29 -10.28 31.80
CA ASP A 236 -21.19 -9.80 30.97
C ASP A 236 -20.90 -8.33 31.33
N ARG A 237 -19.71 -8.04 31.87
CA ARG A 237 -19.28 -6.66 32.11
C ARG A 237 -18.39 -6.22 30.94
N LEU A 238 -18.84 -5.16 30.27
CA LEU A 238 -18.13 -4.58 29.13
C LEU A 238 -17.10 -3.57 29.66
N ILE A 239 -15.83 -3.95 29.63
CA ILE A 239 -14.72 -3.06 29.94
C ILE A 239 -14.43 -2.28 28.65
N GLN A 240 -14.82 -1.00 28.64
CA GLN A 240 -14.47 -0.09 27.57
C GLN A 240 -13.11 0.53 27.89
N VAL A 241 -12.13 0.27 27.02
CA VAL A 241 -10.89 1.04 27.02
C VAL A 241 -11.27 2.49 26.66
N PRO A 242 -10.72 3.51 27.34
CA PRO A 242 -11.00 4.89 26.99
C PRO A 242 -10.79 5.13 25.49
N GLY A 243 -11.81 5.60 24.78
CA GLY A 243 -11.80 5.68 23.31
C GLY A 243 -10.65 6.51 22.72
N TRP A 244 -10.05 7.40 23.53
CA TRP A 244 -8.87 8.17 23.15
C TRP A 244 -7.60 7.29 23.02
N ILE A 245 -7.41 6.27 23.86
CA ILE A 245 -6.27 5.35 23.78
C ILE A 245 -6.34 4.53 22.48
N GLY A 246 -7.52 3.96 22.19
CA GLY A 246 -7.74 3.22 20.95
C GLY A 246 -7.51 4.09 19.71
N ARG A 247 -8.00 5.34 19.73
CA ARG A 247 -7.81 6.29 18.64
C ARG A 247 -6.35 6.71 18.47
N VAL A 248 -5.62 6.97 19.56
CA VAL A 248 -4.19 7.33 19.51
C VAL A 248 -3.35 6.17 18.99
N LEU A 249 -3.58 4.95 19.49
CA LEU A 249 -2.89 3.74 19.00
C LEU A 249 -3.19 3.50 17.51
N GLN A 250 -4.46 3.61 17.11
CA GLN A 250 -4.86 3.46 15.70
C GLN A 250 -4.16 4.51 14.83
N VAL A 251 -4.09 5.76 15.28
CA VAL A 251 -3.40 6.83 14.55
C VAL A 251 -1.89 6.55 14.49
N LEU A 252 -1.27 6.12 15.58
CA LEU A 252 0.17 5.83 15.61
C LEU A 252 0.52 4.67 14.66
N VAL A 253 -0.28 3.59 14.67
CA VAL A 253 -0.07 2.44 13.79
C VAL A 253 -0.34 2.81 12.33
N MET A 254 -1.39 3.57 12.02
CA MET A 254 -1.72 3.89 10.62
C MET A 254 -0.85 4.99 10.02
N TYR A 255 -0.54 6.04 10.78
CA TYR A 255 0.13 7.23 10.27
C TYR A 255 1.61 7.31 10.67
N GLY A 256 2.04 6.63 11.73
CA GLY A 256 3.42 6.69 12.22
C GLY A 256 4.39 5.72 11.52
N ILE A 257 3.89 4.57 11.03
CA ILE A 257 4.75 3.51 10.47
C ILE A 257 5.42 3.96 9.16
N ALA A 258 4.68 4.54 8.22
CA ALA A 258 5.22 5.00 6.94
C ALA A 258 6.40 6.00 7.10
N PRO A 259 6.25 7.14 7.81
CA PRO A 259 7.34 8.10 7.97
C PRO A 259 8.52 7.51 8.76
N PHE A 260 8.26 6.66 9.77
CA PHE A 260 9.32 5.97 10.49
C PHE A 260 10.17 5.10 9.54
N LEU A 261 9.53 4.30 8.69
CA LEU A 261 10.23 3.45 7.72
C LEU A 261 11.00 4.25 6.66
N TRP A 262 10.49 5.41 6.24
CA TRP A 262 11.24 6.31 5.36
C TRP A 262 12.49 6.88 6.04
N ILE A 263 12.41 7.23 7.33
CA ILE A 263 13.58 7.68 8.09
C ILE A 263 14.63 6.56 8.21
N VAL A 264 14.21 5.32 8.51
CA VAL A 264 15.15 4.19 8.56
C VAL A 264 15.78 3.95 7.19
N THR A 265 15.02 4.09 6.10
CA THR A 265 15.54 4.00 4.73
C THR A 265 16.60 5.07 4.47
N TYR A 266 16.40 6.30 4.95
CA TYR A 266 17.38 7.39 4.82
C TYR A 266 18.72 7.05 5.48
N TYR A 267 18.69 6.59 6.74
CA TYR A 267 19.92 6.21 7.45
C TYR A 267 20.63 5.05 6.76
N ARG A 268 19.89 4.05 6.29
CA ARG A 268 20.48 2.92 5.58
C ARG A 268 21.13 3.32 4.25
N LEU A 269 20.52 4.25 3.52
CA LEU A 269 21.13 4.81 2.30
C LEU A 269 22.41 5.59 2.61
N LYS A 270 22.44 6.29 3.74
CA LYS A 270 23.63 7.03 4.19
C LYS A 270 24.77 6.08 4.56
N GLU A 271 24.49 4.98 5.27
CA GLU A 271 25.48 3.95 5.60
C GLU A 271 26.12 3.32 4.36
N LYS A 272 25.34 3.07 3.29
CA LYS A 272 25.87 2.48 2.04
C LYS A 272 26.74 3.43 1.20
N GLN A 273 26.75 4.72 1.51
CA GLN A 273 27.52 5.74 0.77
C GLN A 273 28.90 6.01 1.36
N VAL A 274 29.13 5.62 2.63
CA VAL A 274 30.41 5.72 3.33
C VAL A 274 31.24 4.47 3.02
#